data_AF-A0A935YSS3-F1
#
_entry.id   AF-A0A935YSS3-F1
#
_cell.length_a   1.000
_cell.length_b   1.000
_cell.length_c   1.000
_cell.angle_alpha   90.00
_cell.angle_beta   90.00
_cell.angle_gamma   90.00
#
_symmetry.space_group_name_H-M   'P 1'
#
loop_
_entity.id
_entity.type
_entity.pdbx_description
1 polymer ?
#
loop_
_entity_poly.entity_id
_entity_poly.type
_entity_poly.pdbx_seq_one_letter_code
_entity_poly.pdbx_strand_id
1 'polypeptide(L)' 'MPKTTLQQRLVGALVATGRGTIVPSRSRKYVTLQRPDGSFFYVGKAGALRFGKTVSDSMAAPDDFKRRLLAETQQ' A
#
# COMPACT_ATOMS: atom_id res chain seq x y z
N MET A 1 8.40 20.75 9.38
CA MET A 1 8.15 19.29 9.39
C MET A 1 8.10 18.78 7.96
N PRO A 2 8.74 17.66 7.61
CA PRO A 2 8.67 17.12 6.25
C PRO A 2 7.22 16.74 5.92
N LYS A 3 6.77 17.11 4.72
CA LYS A 3 5.44 16.75 4.21
C LYS A 3 5.35 15.22 4.11
N THR A 4 4.28 14.63 4.65
CA THR A 4 4.04 13.19 4.58
C THR A 4 4.06 12.73 3.12
N THR A 5 4.90 11.74 2.83
CA THR A 5 5.06 11.22 1.47
C THR A 5 3.82 10.47 0.99
N LEU A 6 3.63 10.36 -0.32
CA LEU A 6 2.51 9.60 -0.89
C LEU A 6 2.55 8.12 -0.46
N GLN A 7 3.74 7.54 -0.36
CA GLN A 7 3.93 6.19 0.17
C GLN A 7 3.39 6.06 1.60
N GLN A 8 3.79 6.97 2.50
CA GLN A 8 3.32 6.97 3.89
C GLN A 8 1.80 7.16 3.99
N ARG A 9 1.21 8.04 3.17
CA ARG A 9 -0.23 8.24 3.11
C ARG A 9 -0.97 6.98 2.68
N LEU A 10 -0.50 6.29 1.64
CA LEU A 10 -1.10 5.04 1.17
C LEU A 10 -0.94 3.90 2.19
N VAL A 11 0.25 3.76 2.79
CA VAL A 11 0.48 2.76 3.85
C VAL A 11 -0.44 3.02 5.03
N GLY A 12 -0.51 4.26 5.51
CA GLY A 12 -1.40 4.67 6.59
C GLY A 12 -2.86 4.38 6.26
N ALA A 13 -3.31 4.69 5.04
CA ALA A 13 -4.68 4.44 4.62
C ALA A 13 -5.02 2.94 4.56
N LEU A 14 -4.11 2.10 4.07
CA LEU A 14 -4.30 0.64 4.03
C LEU A 14 -4.41 0.04 5.45
N VAL A 15 -3.63 0.55 6.40
CA VAL A 15 -3.67 0.11 7.79
C VAL A 15 -4.95 0.62 8.47
N ALA A 16 -5.26 1.91 8.35
CA ALA A 16 -6.42 2.54 8.97
C ALA A 16 -7.75 1.92 8.51
N THR A 17 -7.83 1.51 7.23
CA THR A 17 -9.03 0.86 6.67
C THR A 17 -9.06 -0.65 6.92
N GLY A 18 -8.10 -1.22 7.67
CA GLY A 18 -8.02 -2.64 7.97
C GLY A 18 -7.73 -3.53 6.75
N ARG A 19 -7.33 -2.94 5.62
CA ARG A 19 -7.08 -3.66 4.36
C ARG A 19 -5.73 -4.37 4.36
N GLY A 20 -4.77 -3.93 5.18
CA GLY A 20 -3.55 -4.69 5.38
C GLY A 20 -2.69 -4.26 6.57
N THR A 21 -1.85 -5.19 7.02
CA THR A 21 -0.94 -5.03 8.15
C THR A 21 0.49 -4.98 7.65
N ILE A 22 1.30 -4.03 8.13
CA ILE A 22 2.71 -3.91 7.72
C ILE A 22 3.47 -5.18 8.13
N VAL A 23 4.19 -5.76 7.18
CA VAL A 23 5.06 -6.91 7.41
C VAL A 23 6.49 -6.61 6.95
N PRO A 24 7.51 -7.20 7.61
CA PRO A 24 8.89 -7.02 7.18
C PRO A 24 9.09 -7.54 5.76
N SER A 25 9.58 -6.68 4.87
CA SER A 25 9.91 -7.05 3.50
C SER A 25 11.38 -7.41 3.39
N ARG A 26 11.69 -8.43 2.58
CA ARG A 26 13.08 -8.73 2.17
C ARG A 26 13.65 -7.69 1.20
N SER A 27 12.78 -6.86 0.59
CA SER A 27 13.18 -5.82 -0.35
C SER A 27 13.04 -4.42 0.27
N ARG A 28 14.05 -3.57 0.06
CA ARG A 28 13.98 -2.14 0.42
C ARG A 28 13.16 -1.30 -0.56
N LYS A 29 12.72 -1.89 -1.68
CA LYS A 29 12.01 -1.17 -2.75
C LYS A 29 10.55 -0.86 -2.38
N TYR A 30 9.95 -1.70 -1.53
CA TYR A 30 8.53 -1.64 -1.20
C TYR A 30 8.31 -1.71 0.31
N VAL A 31 7.34 -0.95 0.80
CA VAL A 31 6.66 -1.29 2.04
C VAL A 31 5.65 -2.38 1.72
N THR A 32 5.73 -3.51 2.44
CA THR A 32 4.85 -4.66 2.20
C THR A 32 3.80 -4.72 3.29
N LEU A 33 2.54 -4.91 2.90
CA LEU A 33 1.45 -5.14 3.84
C LEU A 33 0.77 -6.47 3.50
N GLN A 34 0.51 -7.29 4.50
CA GLN A 34 -0.26 -8.53 4.34
C GLN A 34 -1.75 -8.19 4.40
N ARG A 35 -2.51 -8.75 3.46
CA ARG A 35 -3.96 -8.65 3.38
C ARG A 35 -4.63 -9.79 4.16
N PRO A 36 -5.89 -9.63 4.59
CA PRO A 36 -6.63 -10.69 5.28
C PRO A 36 -6.77 -11.99 4.47
N ASP A 37 -6.76 -11.90 3.14
CA ASP A 37 -6.86 -13.03 2.21
C ASP A 37 -5.53 -13.77 1.99
N GLY A 38 -4.47 -13.40 2.71
CA GLY A 38 -3.13 -13.99 2.60
C GLY A 38 -2.32 -13.47 1.41
N SER A 39 -2.85 -12.54 0.61
CA SER A 39 -2.08 -11.82 -0.41
C SER A 39 -1.38 -10.58 0.16
N PHE A 40 -0.65 -9.83 -0.66
CA PHE A 40 0.12 -8.67 -0.20
C PHE A 40 -0.20 -7.41 -1.00
N PHE A 41 -0.09 -6.27 -0.34
CA PHE A 41 0.12 -4.96 -0.96
C PHE A 41 1.61 -4.61 -0.97
N TYR A 42 2.07 -4.04 -2.08
CA TYR A 42 3.42 -3.51 -2.24
C TYR A 42 3.35 -2.03 -2.57
N VAL A 43 3.82 -1.18 -1.66
CA VAL A 43 3.81 0.28 -1.81
C VAL A 43 5.22 0.78 -2.08
N GLY A 44 5.48 1.23 -3.30
CA GLY A 44 6.75 1.81 -3.72
C GLY A 44 6.91 3.27 -3.25
N LYS A 45 8.15 3.73 -3.23
CA LYS A 45 8.54 5.07 -2.75
C LYS A 45 7.77 6.23 -3.42
N ALA A 46 7.49 6.12 -4.72
CA ALA A 46 6.76 7.12 -5.49
C ALA A 46 5.23 6.98 -5.42
N GLY A 47 4.69 6.16 -4.51
CA GLY A 47 3.24 5.89 -4.42
C GLY A 47 2.74 4.86 -5.44
N ALA A 48 3.64 4.08 -6.04
CA ALA A 48 3.26 2.91 -6.83
C ALA A 48 2.64 1.86 -5.91
N LEU A 49 1.33 1.62 -6.06
CA LEU A 49 0.62 0.60 -5.30
C LEU A 49 0.41 -0.63 -6.19
N ARG A 50 0.75 -1.81 -5.67
CA ARG A 50 0.55 -3.10 -6.34
C ARG A 50 -0.07 -4.09 -5.38
N PHE A 51 -0.75 -5.10 -5.89
CA PHE A 51 -1.30 -6.21 -5.09
C PHE A 51 -1.08 -7.56 -5.76
N GLY A 52 -0.81 -8.60 -4.98
CA GLY A 52 -0.61 -9.97 -5.47
C GLY A 52 -0.02 -10.90 -4.41
N LYS A 53 0.16 -12.19 -4.75
CA LYS A 53 0.78 -13.17 -3.83
C LYS A 53 2.30 -12.99 -3.70
N THR A 54 2.94 -12.53 -4.76
CA THR A 54 4.37 -12.21 -4.78
C THR A 54 4.59 -10.88 -5.49
N VAL A 55 5.78 -10.30 -5.35
CA VAL A 55 6.14 -9.06 -6.06
C VAL A 55 6.09 -9.26 -7.58
N SER A 56 6.58 -10.40 -8.08
CA SER A 56 6.62 -10.70 -9.52
C SER A 56 5.23 -10.97 -10.10
N ASP A 57 4.35 -11.59 -9.32
CA ASP A 57 2.97 -11.91 -9.70
C ASP A 57 1.98 -10.79 -9.30
N SER A 58 2.49 -9.62 -8.94
CA SER A 58 1.64 -8.50 -8.53
C SER A 58 1.19 -7.65 -9.71
N MET A 59 -0.04 -7.15 -9.63
CA MET A 59 -0.59 -6.19 -10.58
C MET A 59 -0.63 -4.79 -9.98
N ALA A 60 -0.52 -3.77 -10.83
CA ALA A 60 -0.66 -2.38 -10.39
C ALA A 60 -2.11 -2.12 -9.96
N ALA A 61 -2.29 -1.44 -8.82
CA ALA A 61 -3.60 -1.00 -8.40
C ALA A 61 -4.12 0.08 -9.37
N PRO A 62 -5.39 0.01 -9.79
CA PRO A 62 -6.01 1.08 -10.56
C PRO A 62 -5.86 2.44 -9.88
N ASP A 63 -5.75 3.51 -10.68
CA ASP A 63 -5.60 4.85 -10.13
C ASP A 63 -6.82 5.29 -9.32
N ASP A 64 -8.02 4.86 -9.71
CA ASP A 64 -9.25 5.11 -8.97
C ASP A 64 -9.21 4.50 -7.56
N PHE A 65 -8.69 3.27 -7.43
CA PHE A 65 -8.53 2.62 -6.12
C PHE A 65 -7.66 3.46 -5.17
N LYS A 66 -6.52 3.97 -5.67
CA LYS A 66 -5.64 4.85 -4.87
C LYS A 66 -6.35 6.13 -4.45
N ARG A 67 -7.16 6.74 -5.32
CA ARG A 67 -7.91 7.97 -5.01
C ARG A 67 -8.97 7.72 -3.94
N ARG A 68 -9.77 6.66 -4.07
CA ARG A 68 -10.81 6.30 -3.09
C ARG A 68 -10.21 6.00 -1.73
N LEU A 69 -9.15 5.20 -1.69
CA LEU A 69 -8.46 4.85 -0.47
C LEU A 69 -7.93 6.08 0.29
N LEU A 70 -7.37 7.06 -0.45
CA LEU A 70 -6.92 8.31 0.16
C LEU A 70 -8.09 9.20 0.59
N ALA A 71 -9.19 9.24 -0.16
CA ALA A 71 -10.37 10.02 0.21
C ALA A 71 -11.06 9.48 1.49
N GLU A 72 -11.17 8.16 1.63
CA GLU A 72 -11.74 7.47 2.79
C GLU A 72 -10.98 7.76 4.10
N THR A 73 -9.73 8.18 4.02
CA THR A 73 -8.84 8.37 5.18
C THR A 73 -8.51 9.84 5.47
N GLN A 74 -9.14 10.78 4.76
CA GLN A 74 -9.03 12.23 5.01
C GLN A 74 -10.29 12.83 5.67
N GLN A 75 -11.26 12.01 6.09
CA GLN A 75 -12.40 12.40 6.93
C GLN A 75 -12.05 12.20 8.40
#